data_AF-D5E8R1-F1
#
_entry.id   AF-D5E8R1-F1
#
_cell.length_a   1.000
_cell.length_b   1.000
_cell.length_c   1.000
_cell.angle_alpha   90.00
_cell.angle_beta   90.00
_cell.angle_gamma   90.00
#
_symmetry.space_group_name_H-M   'P 1'
#
loop_
_entity.id
_entity.type
_entity.pdbx_description
1 polymer ?
#
loop_
_entity_poly.entity_id
_entity_poly.type
_entity_poly.pdbx_seq_one_letter_code
_entity_poly.pdbx_strand_id
1 'polypeptide(L)'
;MLLALLVSIPSGMAATEEEINDSITAGVAWLAEQQNPDGSWGIDEKVAHTGFAVLKLTDRAKELGYESPFDPEYEYSDNVTDGVAYMESQMQIVDITGDPADKNGNNESIKFSSSWGMHQSYNTAIALMAFANLHNSTYEEKVQDMTDWFIFTQNPDGGWRYTGVQEPSDNSNTGYVVLGLAYAEDAGADVGDVRVGLNDWINTIQDPVNGDADDGGSWYTASWQWVNSLKTGNLIFEMGFVGDDTDSQRMQDAVDYLERHWNDVGTGSIDDVGWKPNHYQAMYAIMKGLEYNGIETLEVDGSEVGWFDNFSDVIVDTQNPDGSWPSDPWDYGSKPILSTEWALLTLEKTTPIRVIDVSLDVKPSSCPNPINVDSKGIIPIAIAGSEDFDVTQIDPATVEIGIMDEDGNLIGVSPLRWSYEDVTCPYFPADDDPCCIENQPDGITDLTMKFKTQELVGTAGLENYAGQTLNLTVTGMTVDDLPIMGQDCVRIQKAIKKGNNK
;
A
#
# COMPACT_ATOMS: atom_id res chain seq x y z
N MET A 1 63.36 -2.22 7.64
CA MET A 1 62.15 -2.91 8.12
C MET A 1 61.09 -1.84 8.26
N LEU A 2 60.37 -1.56 7.17
CA LEU A 2 59.28 -0.58 7.17
C LEU A 2 58.06 -1.27 7.78
N LEU A 3 57.58 -0.74 8.91
CA LEU A 3 56.25 -1.05 9.43
C LEU A 3 55.24 -0.38 8.50
N ALA A 4 54.48 -1.18 7.74
CA ALA A 4 53.26 -0.72 7.11
C ALA A 4 52.21 -0.55 8.21
N LEU A 5 51.81 0.70 8.48
CA LEU A 5 50.57 0.97 9.19
C LEU A 5 49.42 0.52 8.28
N LEU A 6 48.81 -0.61 8.64
CA LEU A 6 47.46 -0.95 8.23
C LEU A 6 46.55 0.13 8.82
N VAL A 7 46.16 1.09 7.99
CA VAL A 7 45.00 1.94 8.27
C VAL A 7 43.80 1.02 8.10
N SER A 8 43.19 0.61 9.21
CA SER A 8 41.84 0.10 9.23
C SER A 8 40.93 1.19 8.66
N ILE A 9 40.42 0.99 7.45
CA ILE A 9 39.31 1.77 6.92
C ILE A 9 38.13 1.45 7.85
N PRO A 10 37.51 2.43 8.52
CA PRO A 10 36.27 2.18 9.24
C PRO A 10 35.26 1.65 8.22
N SER A 11 34.49 0.62 8.58
CA SER A 11 33.20 0.34 7.94
C SER A 11 32.49 1.68 7.70
N GLY A 12 32.13 1.94 6.43
CA GLY A 12 31.52 3.20 6.00
C GLY A 12 30.36 3.57 6.91
N MET A 13 30.25 4.84 7.27
CA MET A 13 29.05 5.32 7.94
C MET A 13 27.91 5.32 6.93
N ALA A 14 26.69 5.06 7.39
CA ALA A 14 25.51 5.16 6.54
C ALA A 14 25.41 6.54 5.88
N ALA A 15 24.84 6.61 4.67
CA ALA A 15 24.61 7.83 3.92
C ALA A 15 23.79 8.79 4.78
N THR A 16 24.28 10.01 4.88
CA THR A 16 23.59 11.03 5.67
C THR A 16 22.31 11.48 4.98
N GLU A 17 21.36 11.99 5.74
CA GLU A 17 20.13 12.58 5.21
C GLU A 17 20.41 13.72 4.20
N GLU A 18 21.50 14.47 4.39
CA GLU A 18 21.96 15.49 3.44
C GLU A 18 22.43 14.87 2.11
N GLU A 19 23.24 13.81 2.17
CA GLU A 19 23.72 13.10 0.97
C GLU A 19 22.56 12.43 0.21
N ILE A 20 21.61 11.82 0.93
CA ILE A 20 20.40 11.24 0.33
C ILE A 20 19.58 12.32 -0.39
N ASN A 21 19.33 13.46 0.27
CA ASN A 21 18.56 14.56 -0.31
C ASN A 21 19.25 15.20 -1.53
N ASP A 22 20.58 15.33 -1.49
CA ASP A 22 21.36 15.81 -2.63
C ASP A 22 21.27 14.83 -3.81
N SER A 23 21.36 13.52 -3.55
CA SER A 23 21.20 12.48 -4.56
C SER A 23 19.80 12.47 -5.17
N ILE A 24 18.74 12.58 -4.35
CA ILE A 24 17.35 12.70 -4.82
C ILE A 24 17.20 13.93 -5.71
N THR A 25 17.69 15.09 -5.27
CA THR A 25 17.58 16.34 -6.03
C THR A 25 18.25 16.25 -7.40
N ALA A 26 19.47 15.69 -7.45
CA ALA A 26 20.17 15.50 -8.72
C ALA A 26 19.46 14.50 -9.65
N GLY A 27 18.95 13.40 -9.10
CA GLY A 27 18.26 12.38 -9.88
C GLY A 27 16.90 12.81 -10.41
N VAL A 28 16.10 13.54 -9.61
CA VAL A 28 14.82 14.11 -10.05
C VAL A 28 15.04 15.12 -11.17
N ALA A 29 16.04 15.99 -11.05
CA ALA A 29 16.38 16.94 -12.10
C ALA A 29 16.77 16.23 -13.40
N TRP A 30 17.60 15.19 -13.33
CA TRP A 30 17.95 14.38 -14.50
C TRP A 30 16.73 13.69 -15.12
N LEU A 31 15.85 13.12 -14.29
CA LEU A 31 14.64 12.41 -14.74
C LEU A 31 13.69 13.37 -15.47
N ALA A 32 13.47 14.57 -14.93
CA ALA A 32 12.64 15.59 -15.57
C ALA A 32 13.16 15.99 -16.96
N GLU A 33 14.48 16.03 -17.15
CA GLU A 33 15.10 16.31 -18.45
C GLU A 33 14.91 15.18 -19.47
N GLN A 34 14.53 13.97 -19.06
CA GLN A 34 14.31 12.82 -19.97
C GLN A 34 12.90 12.80 -20.59
N GLN A 35 12.01 13.72 -20.22
CA GLN A 35 10.65 13.74 -20.76
C GLN A 35 10.67 14.03 -22.26
N ASN A 36 9.97 13.21 -23.03
CA ASN A 36 9.79 13.40 -24.46
C ASN A 36 8.83 14.57 -24.75
N PRO A 37 8.88 15.15 -25.97
CA PRO A 37 7.95 16.20 -26.38
C PRO A 37 6.46 15.82 -26.41
N ASP A 38 6.12 14.53 -26.34
CA ASP A 38 4.75 14.02 -26.26
C ASP A 38 4.28 13.81 -24.80
N GLY A 39 5.10 14.20 -23.82
CA GLY A 39 4.84 14.04 -22.38
C GLY A 39 5.31 12.70 -21.79
N SER A 40 5.69 11.73 -22.63
CA SER A 40 6.11 10.40 -22.15
C SER A 40 7.55 10.32 -21.70
N TRP A 41 7.90 9.30 -20.93
CA TRP A 41 9.28 8.86 -20.71
C TRP A 41 9.58 7.58 -21.50
N GLY A 42 10.86 7.40 -21.85
CA GLY A 42 11.34 6.22 -22.58
C GLY A 42 11.02 6.19 -24.07
N ILE A 43 11.47 5.13 -24.73
CA ILE A 43 11.27 4.85 -26.16
C ILE A 43 10.38 3.61 -26.39
N ASP A 44 10.34 2.71 -25.43
CA ASP A 44 9.53 1.50 -25.32
C ASP A 44 8.90 1.43 -23.92
N GLU A 45 7.86 0.61 -23.76
CA GLU A 45 7.09 0.53 -22.50
C GLU A 45 6.77 1.93 -21.91
N LYS A 46 6.44 2.88 -22.79
CA LYS A 46 6.37 4.30 -22.46
C LYS A 46 5.38 4.61 -21.34
N VAL A 47 4.29 3.85 -21.23
CA VAL A 47 3.32 4.04 -20.15
C VAL A 47 3.94 3.68 -18.80
N ALA A 48 4.65 2.54 -18.70
CA ALA A 48 5.35 2.15 -17.48
C ALA A 48 6.39 3.19 -17.04
N HIS A 49 7.28 3.62 -17.95
CA HIS A 49 8.25 4.68 -17.64
C HIS A 49 7.56 5.99 -17.22
N THR A 50 6.53 6.41 -17.97
CA THR A 50 5.81 7.64 -17.64
C THR A 50 5.11 7.55 -16.29
N GLY A 51 4.52 6.39 -15.96
CA GLY A 51 3.85 6.18 -14.68
C GLY A 51 4.82 6.26 -13.51
N PHE A 52 6.03 5.67 -13.63
CA PHE A 52 7.04 5.82 -12.59
C PHE A 52 7.56 7.25 -12.45
N ALA A 53 7.80 7.94 -13.56
CA ALA A 53 8.18 9.36 -13.52
C ALA A 53 7.10 10.22 -12.87
N VAL A 54 5.83 10.04 -13.23
CA VAL A 54 4.70 10.78 -12.62
C VAL A 54 4.54 10.44 -11.14
N LEU A 55 4.65 9.16 -10.76
CA LEU A 55 4.62 8.73 -9.36
C LEU A 55 5.70 9.47 -8.55
N LYS A 56 6.94 9.42 -9.05
CA LYS A 56 8.11 10.02 -8.40
C LYS A 56 8.02 11.54 -8.30
N LEU A 57 7.59 12.21 -9.36
CA LEU A 57 7.42 13.67 -9.37
C LEU A 57 6.24 14.11 -8.51
N THR A 58 5.23 13.26 -8.33
CA THR A 58 4.12 13.51 -7.41
C THR A 58 4.57 13.42 -5.96
N ASP A 59 5.33 12.39 -5.59
CA ASP A 59 5.90 12.26 -4.24
C ASP A 59 6.81 13.44 -3.91
N ARG A 60 7.64 13.86 -4.87
CA ARG A 60 8.50 15.02 -4.67
C ARG A 60 7.71 16.30 -4.37
N ALA A 61 6.54 16.48 -4.97
CA ALA A 61 5.69 17.64 -4.64
C ALA A 61 5.21 17.57 -3.18
N LYS A 62 4.76 16.39 -2.73
CA LYS A 62 4.31 16.15 -1.35
C LYS A 62 5.43 16.42 -0.34
N GLU A 63 6.63 15.91 -0.59
CA GLU A 63 7.82 16.13 0.25
C GLU A 63 8.18 17.60 0.43
N LEU A 64 8.07 18.36 -0.65
CA LEU A 64 8.36 19.79 -0.65
C LEU A 64 7.21 20.62 -0.05
N GLY A 65 6.13 19.97 0.39
CA GLY A 65 4.98 20.58 1.06
C GLY A 65 4.00 21.26 0.11
N TYR A 66 3.96 20.86 -1.17
CA TYR A 66 2.92 21.30 -2.09
C TYR A 66 1.65 20.48 -1.89
N GLU A 67 0.51 21.15 -1.80
CA GLU A 67 -0.82 20.51 -1.69
C GLU A 67 -1.19 19.73 -2.96
N SER A 68 -0.57 20.04 -4.10
CA SER A 68 -0.84 19.39 -5.36
C SER A 68 0.40 19.35 -6.25
N PRO A 69 0.67 18.24 -6.96
CA PRO A 69 1.74 18.19 -7.95
C PRO A 69 1.44 19.02 -9.21
N PHE A 70 0.23 19.59 -9.31
CA PHE A 70 -0.18 20.51 -10.37
C PHE A 70 -0.07 21.99 -9.98
N ASP A 71 0.48 22.29 -8.79
CA ASP A 71 0.70 23.67 -8.37
C ASP A 71 1.66 24.37 -9.35
N PRO A 72 1.29 25.50 -9.98
CA PRO A 72 2.15 26.19 -10.94
C PRO A 72 3.44 26.77 -10.33
N GLU A 73 3.57 26.80 -9.00
CA GLU A 73 4.81 27.16 -8.30
C GLU A 73 5.73 25.95 -8.05
N TYR A 74 5.26 24.71 -8.29
CA TYR A 74 6.08 23.51 -8.23
C TYR A 74 6.92 23.37 -9.50
N GLU A 75 8.24 23.22 -9.35
CA GLU A 75 9.20 23.21 -10.46
C GLU A 75 8.87 22.17 -11.55
N TYR A 76 8.32 21.03 -11.17
CA TYR A 76 8.02 19.92 -12.08
C TYR A 76 6.52 19.78 -12.40
N SER A 77 5.70 20.81 -12.13
CA SER A 77 4.25 20.76 -12.37
C SER A 77 3.89 20.49 -13.83
N ASP A 78 4.64 21.09 -14.76
CA ASP A 78 4.46 20.89 -16.20
C ASP A 78 4.82 19.45 -16.59
N ASN A 79 5.90 18.89 -16.03
CA ASN A 79 6.29 17.50 -16.27
C ASN A 79 5.20 16.52 -15.82
N VAL A 80 4.63 16.72 -14.63
CA VAL A 80 3.51 15.91 -14.13
C VAL A 80 2.30 16.04 -15.03
N THR A 81 1.92 17.27 -15.37
CA THR A 81 0.75 17.57 -16.23
C THR A 81 0.87 16.87 -17.59
N ASP A 82 2.02 17.00 -18.25
CA ASP A 82 2.26 16.43 -19.57
C ASP A 82 2.36 14.89 -19.50
N GLY A 83 2.94 14.33 -18.43
CA GLY A 83 3.01 12.89 -18.19
C GLY A 83 1.63 12.26 -17.99
N VAL A 84 0.78 12.87 -17.17
CA VAL A 84 -0.61 12.45 -16.97
C VAL A 84 -1.38 12.54 -18.29
N ALA A 85 -1.26 13.64 -19.02
CA ALA A 85 -1.92 13.81 -20.32
C ALA A 85 -1.47 12.74 -21.35
N TYR A 86 -0.19 12.38 -21.35
CA TYR A 86 0.31 11.28 -22.16
C TYR A 86 -0.37 9.96 -21.76
N MET A 87 -0.38 9.60 -20.48
CA MET A 87 -1.02 8.36 -20.03
C MET A 87 -2.50 8.34 -20.40
N GLU A 88 -3.27 9.40 -20.14
CA GLU A 88 -4.68 9.48 -20.56
C GLU A 88 -4.87 9.23 -22.06
N SER A 89 -3.94 9.69 -22.90
CA SER A 89 -3.98 9.44 -24.36
C SER A 89 -3.76 7.97 -24.76
N GLN A 90 -3.21 7.15 -23.87
CA GLN A 90 -2.90 5.73 -24.09
C GLN A 90 -3.94 4.76 -23.51
N MET A 91 -4.94 5.27 -22.79
CA MET A 91 -5.99 4.45 -22.17
C MET A 91 -6.74 3.59 -23.20
N GLN A 92 -6.97 2.33 -22.84
CA GLN A 92 -7.78 1.40 -23.61
C GLN A 92 -8.99 0.98 -22.78
N ILE A 93 -10.17 1.46 -23.18
CA ILE A 93 -11.44 1.09 -22.54
C ILE A 93 -11.81 -0.35 -22.91
N VAL A 94 -12.22 -1.13 -21.92
CA VAL A 94 -12.67 -2.51 -22.03
C VAL A 94 -14.10 -2.59 -21.48
N ASP A 95 -15.03 -3.09 -22.30
CA ASP A 95 -16.42 -3.30 -21.91
C ASP A 95 -16.53 -4.50 -20.96
N ILE A 96 -17.02 -4.26 -19.75
CA ILE A 96 -17.27 -5.25 -18.70
C ILE A 96 -18.75 -5.27 -18.28
N THR A 97 -19.66 -4.90 -19.19
CA THR A 97 -21.11 -4.85 -18.92
C THR A 97 -21.62 -6.10 -18.22
N GLY A 98 -22.12 -5.92 -16.99
CA GLY A 98 -22.74 -6.97 -16.18
C GLY A 98 -21.76 -7.96 -15.55
N ASP A 99 -20.45 -7.67 -15.60
CA ASP A 99 -19.43 -8.41 -14.87
C ASP A 99 -19.38 -7.94 -13.40
N PRO A 100 -19.26 -8.84 -12.41
CA PRO A 100 -19.13 -8.45 -11.00
C PRO A 100 -17.84 -7.69 -10.66
N ALA A 101 -16.88 -7.64 -11.58
CA ALA A 101 -15.69 -6.80 -11.47
C ALA A 101 -15.97 -5.31 -11.61
N ASP A 102 -17.11 -4.90 -12.19
CA ASP A 102 -17.52 -3.50 -12.35
C ASP A 102 -17.99 -2.92 -11.00
N LYS A 103 -17.09 -2.26 -10.28
CA LYS A 103 -17.35 -1.78 -8.90
C LYS A 103 -18.04 -0.43 -8.86
N ASN A 104 -17.90 0.38 -9.91
CA ASN A 104 -18.59 1.68 -10.01
C ASN A 104 -19.87 1.63 -10.87
N GLY A 105 -20.15 0.52 -11.54
CA GLY A 105 -21.35 0.30 -12.35
C GLY A 105 -21.37 1.06 -13.68
N ASN A 106 -20.22 1.54 -14.16
CA ASN A 106 -20.13 2.30 -15.41
C ASN A 106 -20.02 1.38 -16.65
N ASN A 107 -19.88 0.06 -16.46
CA ASN A 107 -19.71 -0.99 -17.47
C ASN A 107 -18.37 -0.93 -18.23
N GLU A 108 -17.40 -0.18 -17.73
CA GLU A 108 -16.11 0.07 -18.37
C GLU A 108 -14.97 -0.31 -17.41
N SER A 109 -13.85 -0.77 -17.96
CA SER A 109 -12.58 -0.87 -17.26
C SER A 109 -11.47 -0.31 -18.14
N ILE A 110 -10.33 0.04 -17.54
CA ILE A 110 -9.21 0.66 -18.24
C ILE A 110 -8.00 -0.26 -18.18
N LYS A 111 -7.37 -0.47 -19.34
CA LYS A 111 -6.04 -1.07 -19.40
C LYS A 111 -5.08 -0.24 -20.24
N PHE A 112 -3.80 -0.51 -20.03
CA PHE A 112 -2.71 -0.01 -20.84
C PHE A 112 -2.00 -1.16 -21.52
N SER A 113 -1.14 -0.86 -22.48
CA SER A 113 -0.35 -1.87 -23.19
C SER A 113 0.91 -1.23 -23.75
N SER A 114 1.96 -2.04 -23.92
CA SER A 114 3.06 -1.68 -24.81
C SER A 114 2.57 -1.38 -26.23
N SER A 115 3.42 -0.76 -27.05
CA SER A 115 3.15 -0.53 -28.48
C SER A 115 2.87 -1.81 -29.27
N TRP A 116 3.22 -2.98 -28.73
CA TRP A 116 3.01 -4.30 -29.34
C TRP A 116 1.78 -5.03 -28.79
N GLY A 117 1.01 -4.41 -27.89
CA GLY A 117 -0.17 -5.01 -27.26
C GLY A 117 0.14 -6.02 -26.14
N MET A 118 1.42 -6.23 -25.82
CA MET A 118 1.90 -7.06 -24.71
C MET A 118 2.11 -6.22 -23.44
N HIS A 119 2.44 -6.88 -22.32
CA HIS A 119 2.81 -6.24 -21.04
C HIS A 119 1.71 -5.34 -20.47
N GLN A 120 0.46 -5.78 -20.61
CA GLN A 120 -0.72 -5.06 -20.14
C GLN A 120 -0.68 -4.86 -18.63
N SER A 121 -0.36 -5.91 -17.88
CA SER A 121 -0.34 -5.85 -16.42
C SER A 121 0.71 -4.89 -15.87
N TYR A 122 1.93 -4.89 -16.39
CA TYR A 122 2.95 -3.89 -16.00
C TYR A 122 2.50 -2.46 -16.29
N ASN A 123 2.08 -2.18 -17.52
CA ASN A 123 1.73 -0.82 -17.90
C ASN A 123 0.49 -0.34 -17.14
N THR A 124 -0.53 -1.18 -16.95
CA THR A 124 -1.72 -0.81 -16.19
C THR A 124 -1.40 -0.64 -14.71
N ALA A 125 -0.60 -1.52 -14.10
CA ALA A 125 -0.30 -1.45 -12.67
C ALA A 125 0.53 -0.20 -12.33
N ILE A 126 1.52 0.12 -13.16
CA ILE A 126 2.36 1.31 -12.93
C ILE A 126 1.59 2.59 -13.21
N ALA A 127 0.71 2.61 -14.23
CA ALA A 127 -0.20 3.73 -14.43
C ALA A 127 -1.18 3.87 -13.25
N LEU A 128 -1.69 2.76 -12.71
CA LEU A 128 -2.58 2.76 -11.55
C LEU A 128 -1.90 3.37 -10.33
N MET A 129 -0.66 2.95 -10.01
CA MET A 129 0.14 3.60 -8.94
C MET A 129 0.26 5.11 -9.16
N ALA A 130 0.56 5.53 -10.39
CA ALA A 130 0.74 6.94 -10.72
C ALA A 130 -0.54 7.77 -10.55
N PHE A 131 -1.67 7.30 -11.08
CA PHE A 131 -2.95 7.99 -10.99
C PHE A 131 -3.50 8.02 -9.56
N ALA A 132 -3.41 6.90 -8.85
CA ALA A 132 -3.88 6.80 -7.47
C ALA A 132 -3.08 7.74 -6.54
N ASN A 133 -1.76 7.81 -6.71
CA ASN A 133 -0.90 8.67 -5.90
C ASN A 133 -1.17 10.18 -6.08
N LEU A 134 -1.92 10.59 -7.11
CA LEU A 134 -2.34 11.99 -7.28
C LEU A 134 -3.36 12.44 -6.23
N HIS A 135 -4.07 11.52 -5.55
CA HIS A 135 -5.18 11.77 -4.61
C HIS A 135 -6.06 12.94 -5.03
N ASN A 136 -6.56 12.87 -6.27
CA ASN A 136 -7.35 13.93 -6.87
C ASN A 136 -8.63 13.33 -7.46
N SER A 137 -9.77 13.87 -7.04
CA SER A 137 -11.11 13.38 -7.40
C SER A 137 -11.41 13.38 -8.90
N THR A 138 -10.63 14.11 -9.70
CA THR A 138 -10.69 14.05 -11.17
C THR A 138 -10.32 12.68 -11.73
N TYR A 139 -9.55 11.87 -10.98
CA TYR A 139 -9.00 10.60 -11.43
C TYR A 139 -9.59 9.37 -10.73
N GLU A 140 -10.44 9.54 -9.71
CA GLU A 140 -11.07 8.45 -8.95
C GLU A 140 -11.74 7.40 -9.85
N GLU A 141 -12.55 7.83 -10.83
CA GLU A 141 -13.20 6.90 -11.77
C GLU A 141 -12.17 6.09 -12.59
N LYS A 142 -11.07 6.72 -13.02
CA LYS A 142 -10.02 6.02 -13.78
C LYS A 142 -9.25 5.04 -12.89
N VAL A 143 -9.00 5.41 -11.64
CA VAL A 143 -8.37 4.54 -10.63
C VAL A 143 -9.24 3.31 -10.41
N GLN A 144 -10.56 3.51 -10.24
CA GLN A 144 -11.50 2.40 -10.12
C GLN A 144 -11.54 1.56 -11.40
N ASP A 145 -11.66 2.14 -12.59
CA ASP A 145 -11.75 1.38 -13.85
C ASP A 145 -10.47 0.56 -14.14
N MET A 146 -9.30 1.06 -13.76
CA MET A 146 -8.04 0.28 -13.83
C MET A 146 -8.02 -0.86 -12.81
N THR A 147 -8.59 -0.63 -11.63
CA THR A 147 -8.75 -1.65 -10.58
C THR A 147 -9.70 -2.75 -11.04
N ASP A 148 -10.85 -2.37 -11.61
CA ASP A 148 -11.85 -3.28 -12.17
C ASP A 148 -11.26 -4.16 -13.26
N TRP A 149 -10.32 -3.64 -14.07
CA TRP A 149 -9.61 -4.46 -15.05
C TRP A 149 -8.78 -5.57 -14.37
N PHE A 150 -8.13 -5.29 -13.25
CA PHE A 150 -7.38 -6.31 -12.51
C PHE A 150 -8.29 -7.32 -11.81
N ILE A 151 -9.42 -6.89 -11.26
CA ILE A 151 -10.45 -7.78 -10.72
C ILE A 151 -10.96 -8.72 -11.83
N PHE A 152 -11.31 -8.14 -12.99
CA PHE A 152 -11.82 -8.87 -14.14
C PHE A 152 -10.83 -9.87 -14.74
N THR A 153 -9.53 -9.62 -14.61
CA THR A 153 -8.47 -10.40 -15.27
C THR A 153 -7.63 -11.29 -14.36
N GLN A 154 -7.96 -11.35 -13.06
CA GLN A 154 -7.30 -12.29 -12.14
C GLN A 154 -7.49 -13.72 -12.63
N ASN A 155 -6.39 -14.46 -12.73
CA ASN A 155 -6.43 -15.84 -13.19
C ASN A 155 -7.00 -16.77 -12.10
N PRO A 156 -7.47 -17.98 -12.47
CA PRO A 156 -7.96 -18.97 -11.50
C PRO A 156 -6.92 -19.44 -10.47
N ASP A 157 -5.62 -19.24 -10.74
CA ASP A 157 -4.54 -19.53 -9.79
C ASP A 157 -4.25 -18.37 -8.82
N GLY A 158 -5.03 -17.27 -8.91
CA GLY A 158 -4.97 -16.12 -8.02
C GLY A 158 -4.03 -15.00 -8.44
N GLY A 159 -3.15 -15.25 -9.41
CA GLY A 159 -2.17 -14.27 -9.89
C GLY A 159 -2.55 -13.59 -11.21
N TRP A 160 -1.58 -12.88 -11.77
CA TRP A 160 -1.67 -12.25 -13.09
C TRP A 160 -0.46 -12.57 -13.98
N ARG A 161 -0.62 -12.28 -15.28
CA ARG A 161 0.41 -12.47 -16.31
C ARG A 161 0.47 -11.27 -17.25
N TYR A 162 1.34 -11.30 -18.24
CA TYR A 162 1.61 -10.18 -19.15
C TYR A 162 0.42 -9.65 -19.95
N THR A 163 -0.68 -10.41 -20.09
CA THR A 163 -1.93 -9.95 -20.70
C THR A 163 -3.13 -10.43 -19.87
N GLY A 164 -4.27 -9.76 -20.00
CA GLY A 164 -5.48 -10.16 -19.27
C GLY A 164 -5.91 -11.61 -19.59
N VAL A 165 -6.30 -12.36 -18.54
CA VAL A 165 -6.78 -13.75 -18.61
C VAL A 165 -5.76 -14.70 -19.28
N GLN A 166 -4.47 -14.54 -18.93
CA GLN A 166 -3.39 -15.37 -19.46
C GLN A 166 -2.80 -16.26 -18.37
N GLU A 167 -3.01 -17.58 -18.49
CA GLU A 167 -2.43 -18.58 -17.58
C GLU A 167 -1.12 -19.21 -18.12
N PRO A 168 -0.23 -19.72 -17.25
CA PRO A 168 -0.24 -19.55 -15.80
C PRO A 168 0.27 -18.16 -15.38
N SER A 169 -0.06 -17.72 -14.17
CA SER A 169 0.45 -16.47 -13.60
C SER A 169 1.96 -16.49 -13.34
N ASP A 170 2.57 -15.31 -13.10
CA ASP A 170 3.93 -15.20 -12.57
C ASP A 170 4.08 -14.09 -11.53
N ASN A 171 5.11 -14.19 -10.68
CA ASN A 171 5.32 -13.24 -9.60
C ASN A 171 6.01 -11.95 -10.02
N SER A 172 6.48 -11.88 -11.27
CA SER A 172 7.02 -10.64 -11.81
C SER A 172 5.89 -9.67 -12.21
N ASN A 173 4.76 -10.19 -12.69
CA ASN A 173 3.55 -9.42 -12.96
C ASN A 173 2.69 -9.28 -11.71
N THR A 174 2.41 -10.38 -10.99
CA THR A 174 1.53 -10.37 -9.81
C THR A 174 1.98 -9.35 -8.78
N GLY A 175 3.27 -9.32 -8.44
CA GLY A 175 3.81 -8.32 -7.51
C GLY A 175 3.54 -6.88 -7.94
N TYR A 176 3.74 -6.55 -9.22
CA TYR A 176 3.43 -5.21 -9.73
C TYR A 176 1.94 -4.89 -9.71
N VAL A 177 1.09 -5.86 -10.05
CA VAL A 177 -0.37 -5.69 -9.98
C VAL A 177 -0.78 -5.38 -8.54
N VAL A 178 -0.26 -6.11 -7.56
CA VAL A 178 -0.60 -5.90 -6.15
C VAL A 178 -0.08 -4.57 -5.63
N LEU A 179 1.10 -4.10 -6.07
CA LEU A 179 1.53 -2.72 -5.83
C LEU A 179 0.48 -1.73 -6.34
N GLY A 180 0.03 -1.87 -7.59
CA GLY A 180 -1.02 -1.02 -8.18
C GLY A 180 -2.33 -1.03 -7.38
N LEU A 181 -2.81 -2.21 -7.00
CA LEU A 181 -4.04 -2.39 -6.22
C LEU A 181 -3.94 -1.75 -4.83
N ALA A 182 -2.80 -1.86 -4.16
CA ALA A 182 -2.59 -1.23 -2.86
C ALA A 182 -2.61 0.31 -2.94
N TYR A 183 -2.02 0.89 -4.00
CA TYR A 183 -2.17 2.33 -4.26
C TYR A 183 -3.62 2.71 -4.56
N ALA A 184 -4.33 1.88 -5.33
CA ALA A 184 -5.73 2.14 -5.65
C ALA A 184 -6.61 2.15 -4.39
N GLU A 185 -6.41 1.20 -3.48
CA GLU A 185 -7.12 1.15 -2.20
C GLU A 185 -6.80 2.34 -1.29
N ASP A 186 -5.52 2.75 -1.22
CA ASP A 186 -5.10 3.97 -0.52
C ASP A 186 -5.75 5.25 -1.12
N ALA A 187 -6.05 5.22 -2.42
CA ALA A 187 -6.83 6.25 -3.11
C ALA A 187 -8.35 6.06 -3.05
N GLY A 188 -8.84 5.04 -2.33
CA GLY A 188 -10.26 4.79 -2.06
C GLY A 188 -10.99 3.91 -3.08
N ALA A 189 -10.29 3.22 -3.99
CA ALA A 189 -10.93 2.28 -4.91
C ALA A 189 -11.27 0.94 -4.25
N ASP A 190 -12.40 0.35 -4.66
CA ASP A 190 -12.82 -1.00 -4.25
C ASP A 190 -12.02 -2.05 -5.04
N VAL A 191 -11.17 -2.81 -4.36
CA VAL A 191 -10.36 -3.89 -4.95
C VAL A 191 -11.10 -5.24 -5.01
N GLY A 192 -12.34 -5.30 -4.52
CA GLY A 192 -13.17 -6.51 -4.50
C GLY A 192 -12.51 -7.69 -3.76
N ASP A 193 -12.81 -8.90 -4.23
CA ASP A 193 -12.38 -10.15 -3.59
C ASP A 193 -11.00 -10.64 -4.07
N VAL A 194 -10.18 -9.80 -4.71
CA VAL A 194 -8.89 -10.21 -5.31
C VAL A 194 -7.94 -10.84 -4.29
N ARG A 195 -8.05 -10.45 -3.01
CA ARG A 195 -7.28 -11.00 -1.90
C ARG A 195 -7.49 -12.51 -1.71
N VAL A 196 -8.70 -13.02 -1.98
CA VAL A 196 -9.01 -14.45 -1.82
C VAL A 196 -8.17 -15.28 -2.77
N GLY A 197 -8.17 -14.92 -4.07
CA GLY A 197 -7.36 -15.59 -5.07
C GLY A 197 -5.87 -15.39 -4.81
N LEU A 198 -5.45 -14.15 -4.49
CA LEU A 198 -4.05 -13.84 -4.23
C LEU A 198 -3.48 -14.65 -3.04
N ASN A 199 -4.28 -14.90 -2.00
CA ASN A 199 -3.87 -15.73 -0.88
C ASN A 199 -3.55 -17.18 -1.31
N ASP A 200 -4.33 -17.75 -2.24
CA ASP A 200 -4.04 -19.06 -2.83
C ASP A 200 -2.78 -19.04 -3.70
N TRP A 201 -2.56 -17.95 -4.44
CA TRP A 201 -1.34 -17.72 -5.22
C TRP A 201 -0.10 -17.73 -4.32
N ILE A 202 -0.08 -16.90 -3.27
CA ILE A 202 1.01 -16.79 -2.29
C ILE A 202 1.36 -18.17 -1.72
N ASN A 203 0.35 -18.92 -1.25
CA ASN A 203 0.53 -20.27 -0.72
C ASN A 203 1.12 -21.27 -1.73
N THR A 204 0.91 -21.02 -3.02
CA THR A 204 1.39 -21.87 -4.11
C THR A 204 2.83 -21.55 -4.50
N ILE A 205 3.23 -20.27 -4.47
CA ILE A 205 4.53 -19.83 -4.99
C ILE A 205 5.59 -19.61 -3.93
N GLN A 206 5.24 -19.57 -2.64
CA GLN A 206 6.24 -19.57 -1.59
C GLN A 206 6.97 -20.91 -1.54
N ASP A 207 8.29 -20.88 -1.52
CA ASP A 207 9.11 -22.06 -1.41
C ASP A 207 8.90 -22.74 -0.03
N PRO A 208 8.56 -24.03 0.02
CA PRO A 208 8.35 -24.72 1.28
C PRO A 208 9.63 -24.84 2.11
N VAL A 209 9.56 -24.41 3.37
CA VAL A 209 10.67 -24.56 4.33
C VAL A 209 11.01 -26.05 4.56
N ASN A 210 12.05 -26.52 3.88
CA ASN A 210 12.45 -27.92 3.82
C ASN A 210 13.95 -28.14 4.10
N GLY A 211 14.68 -27.06 4.38
CA GLY A 211 16.09 -27.02 4.74
C GLY A 211 17.03 -26.80 3.55
N ASP A 212 16.51 -26.35 2.40
CA ASP A 212 17.34 -25.90 1.29
C ASP A 212 17.66 -24.41 1.41
N ALA A 213 18.26 -23.83 0.37
CA ALA A 213 18.63 -22.40 0.39
C ALA A 213 17.45 -21.50 0.02
N ASP A 214 16.45 -22.05 -0.68
CA ASP A 214 15.33 -21.31 -1.23
C ASP A 214 14.15 -21.20 -0.26
N ASP A 215 14.15 -21.99 0.83
CA ASP A 215 13.19 -21.97 1.94
C ASP A 215 12.56 -20.57 2.14
N GLY A 216 11.23 -20.47 2.04
CA GLY A 216 10.47 -19.25 2.29
C GLY A 216 10.50 -18.18 1.19
N GLY A 217 11.42 -18.29 0.22
CA GLY A 217 11.52 -17.37 -0.92
C GLY A 217 10.40 -17.54 -1.95
N SER A 218 10.36 -16.66 -2.95
CA SER A 218 9.31 -16.66 -3.97
C SER A 218 9.72 -17.35 -5.28
N TRP A 219 8.94 -18.33 -5.73
CA TRP A 219 9.03 -18.91 -7.07
C TRP A 219 8.57 -17.92 -8.16
N TYR A 220 9.01 -18.14 -9.40
CA TYR A 220 8.57 -17.30 -10.52
C TYR A 220 7.14 -17.65 -10.97
N THR A 221 6.82 -18.94 -11.05
CA THR A 221 5.44 -19.44 -11.22
C THR A 221 5.22 -20.65 -10.33
N ALA A 222 3.98 -21.10 -10.19
CA ALA A 222 3.61 -22.35 -9.50
C ALA A 222 4.38 -23.61 -9.97
N SER A 223 5.05 -23.57 -11.13
CA SER A 223 5.82 -24.70 -11.66
C SER A 223 7.29 -24.37 -12.00
N TRP A 224 7.72 -23.13 -11.76
CA TRP A 224 9.08 -22.70 -12.05
C TRP A 224 9.71 -22.05 -10.82
N GLN A 225 10.47 -22.88 -10.10
CA GLN A 225 11.21 -22.58 -8.88
C GLN A 225 12.47 -21.76 -9.16
N TRP A 226 12.30 -20.58 -9.75
CA TRP A 226 13.39 -19.62 -9.87
C TRP A 226 13.23 -18.60 -8.75
N VAL A 227 14.10 -18.65 -7.74
CA VAL A 227 13.95 -17.88 -6.49
C VAL A 227 15.02 -16.78 -6.43
N ASN A 228 14.62 -15.57 -6.06
CA ASN A 228 15.53 -14.46 -5.79
C ASN A 228 14.88 -13.41 -4.88
N SER A 229 15.69 -12.47 -4.38
CA SER A 229 15.27 -11.43 -3.43
C SER A 229 14.28 -10.43 -4.04
N LEU A 230 14.33 -10.18 -5.36
CA LEU A 230 13.36 -9.32 -6.05
C LEU A 230 11.94 -9.88 -5.90
N LYS A 231 11.73 -11.14 -6.26
CA LYS A 231 10.40 -11.76 -6.20
C LYS A 231 9.96 -12.00 -4.77
N THR A 232 10.90 -12.23 -3.86
CA THR A 232 10.59 -12.37 -2.43
C THR A 232 10.18 -11.03 -1.81
N GLY A 233 10.76 -9.90 -2.25
CA GLY A 233 10.26 -8.57 -1.91
C GLY A 233 8.81 -8.34 -2.34
N ASN A 234 8.46 -8.73 -3.58
CA ASN A 234 7.07 -8.73 -4.03
C ASN A 234 6.18 -9.65 -3.18
N LEU A 235 6.64 -10.85 -2.84
CA LEU A 235 5.90 -11.81 -2.00
C LEU A 235 5.59 -11.23 -0.61
N ILE A 236 6.55 -10.54 0.01
CA ILE A 236 6.36 -9.86 1.31
C ILE A 236 5.31 -8.74 1.19
N PHE A 237 5.33 -7.97 0.09
CA PHE A 237 4.30 -6.97 -0.16
C PHE A 237 2.91 -7.62 -0.33
N GLU A 238 2.83 -8.70 -1.12
CA GLU A 238 1.60 -9.46 -1.36
C GLU A 238 1.01 -10.03 -0.06
N MET A 239 1.87 -10.56 0.81
CA MET A 239 1.51 -11.04 2.16
C MET A 239 0.88 -9.93 3.00
N GLY A 240 1.54 -8.77 3.07
CA GLY A 240 0.99 -7.61 3.77
C GLY A 240 -0.36 -7.15 3.22
N PHE A 241 -0.51 -7.16 1.89
CA PHE A 241 -1.75 -6.76 1.21
C PHE A 241 -2.91 -7.71 1.47
N VAL A 242 -2.67 -9.02 1.62
CA VAL A 242 -3.72 -9.99 2.01
C VAL A 242 -3.98 -10.04 3.52
N GLY A 243 -3.26 -9.25 4.31
CA GLY A 243 -3.49 -9.09 5.74
C GLY A 243 -2.48 -9.78 6.66
N ASP A 244 -1.43 -10.40 6.13
CA ASP A 244 -0.37 -10.94 6.99
C ASP A 244 0.36 -9.84 7.74
N ASP A 245 0.86 -10.18 8.91
CA ASP A 245 1.70 -9.34 9.76
C ASP A 245 3.06 -10.00 9.99
N THR A 246 3.90 -9.36 10.81
CA THR A 246 5.23 -9.85 11.17
C THR A 246 5.21 -11.10 12.06
N ASP A 247 4.07 -11.45 12.66
CA ASP A 247 3.87 -12.68 13.43
C ASP A 247 3.45 -13.87 12.56
N SER A 248 2.97 -13.60 11.34
CA SER A 248 2.57 -14.62 10.38
C SER A 248 3.76 -15.49 9.95
N GLN A 249 3.68 -16.82 10.14
CA GLN A 249 4.81 -17.72 9.85
C GLN A 249 5.33 -17.60 8.42
N ARG A 250 4.44 -17.46 7.42
CA ARG A 250 4.85 -17.32 6.02
C ARG A 250 5.55 -15.98 5.74
N MET A 251 5.20 -14.91 6.47
CA MET A 251 5.91 -13.64 6.43
C MET A 251 7.33 -13.81 6.98
N GLN A 252 7.46 -14.43 8.15
CA GLN A 252 8.75 -14.73 8.77
C GLN A 252 9.64 -15.57 7.85
N ASP A 253 9.08 -16.62 7.22
CA ASP A 253 9.82 -17.48 6.30
C ASP A 253 10.37 -16.69 5.08
N ALA A 254 9.60 -15.73 4.57
CA ALA A 254 10.01 -14.86 3.45
C ALA A 254 11.07 -13.82 3.87
N VAL A 255 10.96 -13.25 5.06
CA VAL A 255 11.97 -12.35 5.64
C VAL A 255 13.28 -13.11 5.91
N ASP A 256 13.19 -14.30 6.48
CA ASP A 256 14.31 -15.23 6.69
C ASP A 256 15.07 -15.52 5.38
N TYR A 257 14.36 -15.64 4.25
CA TYR A 257 15.00 -15.80 2.94
C TYR A 257 15.83 -14.55 2.57
N LEU A 258 15.28 -13.35 2.75
CA LEU A 258 16.02 -12.11 2.50
C LEU A 258 17.25 -12.00 3.40
N GLU A 259 17.13 -12.35 4.69
CA GLU A 259 18.25 -12.37 5.65
C GLU A 259 19.37 -13.31 5.22
N ARG A 260 19.03 -14.53 4.80
CA ARG A 260 20.00 -15.52 4.29
C ARG A 260 20.77 -15.03 3.07
N HIS A 261 20.10 -14.29 2.18
CA HIS A 261 20.66 -13.85 0.90
C HIS A 261 21.07 -12.37 0.87
N TRP A 262 21.00 -11.66 2.01
CA TRP A 262 21.24 -10.23 2.08
C TRP A 262 22.64 -9.81 1.59
N ASN A 263 23.63 -10.66 1.86
CA ASN A 263 25.03 -10.42 1.53
C ASN A 263 25.48 -11.09 0.22
N ASP A 264 24.59 -11.76 -0.51
CA ASP A 264 24.93 -12.41 -1.77
C ASP A 264 25.25 -11.37 -2.85
N VAL A 265 26.51 -11.38 -3.28
CA VAL A 265 27.00 -10.48 -4.34
C VAL A 265 26.78 -11.15 -5.70
N GLY A 266 25.84 -10.59 -6.45
CA GLY A 266 25.52 -10.98 -7.82
C GLY A 266 26.58 -10.59 -8.85
N THR A 267 26.32 -10.99 -10.09
CA THR A 267 27.15 -10.69 -11.27
C THR A 267 26.67 -9.49 -12.08
N GLY A 268 25.57 -8.87 -11.68
CA GLY A 268 24.82 -7.88 -12.46
C GLY A 268 23.90 -8.55 -13.49
N SER A 269 23.44 -9.77 -13.22
CA SER A 269 22.59 -10.56 -14.12
C SER A 269 21.16 -10.67 -13.60
N ILE A 270 20.21 -10.97 -14.49
CA ILE A 270 18.81 -11.19 -14.11
C ILE A 270 18.63 -12.37 -13.13
N ASP A 271 19.57 -13.32 -13.14
CA ASP A 271 19.54 -14.56 -12.34
C ASP A 271 20.19 -14.38 -10.96
N ASP A 272 20.63 -13.17 -10.61
CA ASP A 272 21.25 -12.91 -9.32
C ASP A 272 20.25 -13.14 -8.17
N VAL A 273 20.73 -13.77 -7.10
CA VAL A 273 19.90 -14.18 -5.94
C VAL A 273 19.62 -13.00 -5.02
N GLY A 274 20.66 -12.23 -4.69
CA GLY A 274 20.61 -11.07 -3.82
C GLY A 274 20.47 -9.75 -4.59
N TRP A 275 20.44 -8.64 -3.85
CA TRP A 275 20.37 -7.29 -4.39
C TRP A 275 21.74 -6.66 -4.68
N LYS A 276 22.82 -7.23 -4.13
CA LYS A 276 24.19 -6.70 -4.31
C LYS A 276 24.76 -7.10 -5.68
N PRO A 277 25.66 -6.29 -6.28
CA PRO A 277 26.19 -5.03 -5.74
C PRO A 277 25.21 -3.86 -5.84
N ASN A 278 24.28 -3.83 -6.81
CA ASN A 278 23.37 -2.71 -7.03
C ASN A 278 22.22 -3.08 -8.02
N HIS A 279 21.37 -4.03 -7.64
CA HIS A 279 20.18 -4.41 -8.38
C HIS A 279 18.98 -3.56 -7.92
N TYR A 280 18.81 -2.38 -8.55
CA TYR A 280 17.83 -1.36 -8.16
C TYR A 280 16.38 -1.86 -8.19
N GLN A 281 16.00 -2.74 -9.13
CA GLN A 281 14.64 -3.29 -9.12
C GLN A 281 14.41 -4.21 -7.92
N ALA A 282 15.42 -5.01 -7.53
CA ALA A 282 15.33 -5.84 -6.33
C ALA A 282 15.25 -4.97 -5.07
N MET A 283 16.06 -3.91 -4.97
CA MET A 283 15.98 -2.93 -3.88
C MET A 283 14.58 -2.30 -3.80
N TYR A 284 14.02 -1.87 -4.93
CA TYR A 284 12.67 -1.31 -4.99
C TYR A 284 11.61 -2.30 -4.50
N ALA A 285 11.61 -3.56 -4.98
CA ALA A 285 10.64 -4.57 -4.59
C ALA A 285 10.77 -4.95 -3.09
N ILE A 286 12.00 -5.08 -2.59
CA ILE A 286 12.27 -5.36 -1.18
C ILE A 286 11.82 -4.18 -0.31
N MET A 287 12.19 -2.95 -0.69
CA MET A 287 11.78 -1.72 0.01
C MET A 287 10.26 -1.66 0.11
N LYS A 288 9.53 -1.89 -1.00
CA LYS A 288 8.08 -1.92 -0.98
C LYS A 288 7.56 -2.91 0.05
N GLY A 289 8.03 -4.15 0.01
CA GLY A 289 7.60 -5.20 0.94
C GLY A 289 7.90 -4.86 2.40
N LEU A 290 9.13 -4.45 2.72
CA LEU A 290 9.55 -4.17 4.10
C LEU A 290 8.87 -2.91 4.65
N GLU A 291 8.86 -1.81 3.89
CA GLU A 291 8.26 -0.54 4.32
C GLU A 291 6.75 -0.67 4.50
N TYR A 292 6.04 -1.32 3.57
CA TYR A 292 4.58 -1.52 3.67
C TYR A 292 4.18 -2.35 4.90
N ASN A 293 5.09 -3.18 5.41
CA ASN A 293 4.87 -4.01 6.60
C ASN A 293 5.53 -3.45 7.88
N GLY A 294 6.10 -2.24 7.85
CA GLY A 294 6.75 -1.65 9.02
C GLY A 294 8.00 -2.41 9.50
N ILE A 295 8.64 -3.20 8.63
CA ILE A 295 9.84 -3.97 8.98
C ILE A 295 11.05 -3.05 8.81
N GLU A 296 11.61 -2.53 9.89
CA GLU A 296 12.74 -1.58 9.83
C GLU A 296 14.12 -2.24 9.78
N THR A 297 14.24 -3.46 10.33
CA THR A 297 15.52 -4.16 10.49
C THR A 297 15.44 -5.62 10.06
N LEU A 298 16.60 -6.19 9.76
CA LEU A 298 16.78 -7.58 9.36
C LEU A 298 17.91 -8.21 10.20
N GLU A 299 17.82 -9.50 10.52
CA GLU A 299 18.84 -10.27 11.23
C GLU A 299 19.84 -10.92 10.25
N VAL A 300 20.89 -10.18 9.88
CA VAL A 300 21.85 -10.63 8.87
C VAL A 300 23.14 -11.14 9.52
N ASP A 301 23.50 -12.39 9.26
CA ASP A 301 24.69 -13.06 9.82
C ASP A 301 24.75 -12.98 11.37
N GLY A 302 23.58 -12.98 12.02
CA GLY A 302 23.42 -12.89 13.47
C GLY A 302 23.61 -11.49 14.06
N SER A 303 23.42 -10.45 13.25
CA SER A 303 23.39 -9.05 13.66
C SER A 303 22.21 -8.32 13.04
N GLU A 304 21.50 -7.55 13.83
CA GLU A 304 20.47 -6.62 13.36
C GLU A 304 21.09 -5.53 12.45
N VAL A 305 20.52 -5.35 11.26
CA VAL A 305 20.90 -4.31 10.30
C VAL A 305 19.68 -3.51 9.86
N GLY A 306 19.83 -2.18 9.79
CA GLY A 306 18.86 -1.32 9.11
C GLY A 306 18.98 -1.52 7.60
N TRP A 307 17.95 -2.09 6.98
CA TRP A 307 18.01 -2.39 5.55
C TRP A 307 18.10 -1.11 4.71
N PHE A 308 17.45 -0.03 5.15
CA PHE A 308 17.44 1.23 4.42
C PHE A 308 18.83 1.87 4.35
N ASP A 309 19.57 1.85 5.46
CA ASP A 309 20.96 2.32 5.51
C ASP A 309 21.82 1.55 4.48
N ASN A 310 21.62 0.24 4.33
CA ASN A 310 22.38 -0.56 3.36
C ASN A 310 22.03 -0.20 1.91
N PHE A 311 20.75 0.08 1.63
CA PHE A 311 20.32 0.48 0.29
C PHE A 311 20.76 1.91 -0.03
N SER A 312 20.54 2.86 0.88
CA SER A 312 20.87 4.27 0.68
C SER A 312 22.37 4.48 0.49
N ASP A 313 23.22 3.78 1.25
CA ASP A 313 24.68 3.76 1.05
C ASP A 313 25.05 3.42 -0.38
N VAL A 314 24.55 2.29 -0.87
CA VAL A 314 24.88 1.79 -2.20
C VAL A 314 24.31 2.69 -3.28
N ILE A 315 23.08 3.16 -3.13
CA ILE A 315 22.45 4.03 -4.12
C ILE A 315 23.20 5.36 -4.20
N VAL A 316 23.50 6.02 -3.08
CA VAL A 316 24.27 7.27 -3.06
C VAL A 316 25.68 7.06 -3.65
N ASP A 317 26.39 6.01 -3.25
CA ASP A 317 27.76 5.73 -3.71
C ASP A 317 27.86 5.40 -5.22
N THR A 318 26.76 4.96 -5.84
CA THR A 318 26.74 4.52 -7.23
C THR A 318 26.10 5.51 -8.21
N GLN A 319 25.61 6.66 -7.72
CA GLN A 319 25.02 7.70 -8.57
C GLN A 319 26.06 8.25 -9.57
N ASN A 320 25.66 8.39 -10.84
CA ASN A 320 26.49 8.98 -11.87
C ASN A 320 26.59 10.52 -11.67
N PRO A 321 27.67 11.16 -12.17
CA PRO A 321 27.82 12.61 -12.06
C PRO A 321 26.73 13.46 -12.74
N ASP A 322 25.90 12.87 -13.60
CA ASP A 322 24.77 13.53 -14.25
C ASP A 322 23.45 13.41 -13.46
N GLY A 323 23.45 12.71 -12.33
CA GLY A 323 22.28 12.47 -11.49
C GLY A 323 21.58 11.12 -11.72
N SER A 324 21.86 10.43 -12.83
CA SER A 324 21.29 9.11 -13.13
C SER A 324 21.96 7.98 -12.34
N TRP A 325 21.41 6.76 -12.42
CA TRP A 325 22.07 5.55 -11.90
C TRP A 325 22.51 4.59 -13.00
N PRO A 326 23.54 3.75 -12.76
CA PRO A 326 23.90 2.65 -13.65
C PRO A 326 22.71 1.76 -14.00
N SER A 327 22.72 1.17 -15.20
CA SER A 327 21.60 0.32 -15.62
C SER A 327 21.52 -0.98 -14.83
N ASP A 328 20.35 -1.25 -14.26
CA ASP A 328 19.90 -2.55 -13.78
C ASP A 328 19.80 -3.54 -14.95
N PRO A 329 20.01 -4.86 -14.73
CA PRO A 329 19.80 -5.88 -15.77
C PRO A 329 18.38 -5.89 -16.37
N TRP A 330 17.36 -5.43 -15.64
CA TRP A 330 15.96 -5.39 -16.07
C TRP A 330 15.51 -4.08 -16.70
N ASP A 331 16.35 -3.05 -16.69
CA ASP A 331 16.10 -1.81 -17.40
C ASP A 331 16.29 -2.07 -18.90
N TYR A 332 15.24 -2.43 -19.65
CA TYR A 332 15.37 -2.73 -21.09
C TYR A 332 14.96 -1.53 -21.95
N GLY A 333 15.68 -1.33 -23.06
CA GLY A 333 15.34 -0.36 -24.12
C GLY A 333 15.72 1.09 -23.80
N SER A 334 15.17 1.64 -22.72
CA SER A 334 15.22 3.07 -22.37
C SER A 334 16.20 3.39 -21.23
N LYS A 335 17.34 2.70 -21.22
CA LYS A 335 18.38 2.83 -20.17
C LYS A 335 18.93 4.26 -20.04
N PRO A 336 19.19 4.76 -18.82
CA PRO A 336 18.96 4.14 -17.51
C PRO A 336 17.70 4.66 -16.79
N ILE A 337 16.59 4.91 -17.51
CA ILE A 337 15.42 5.57 -16.92
C ILE A 337 14.82 4.75 -15.77
N LEU A 338 14.47 3.48 -16.00
CA LEU A 338 13.89 2.62 -14.94
C LEU A 338 14.84 2.45 -13.75
N SER A 339 16.14 2.32 -14.02
CA SER A 339 17.15 2.19 -12.96
C SER A 339 17.19 3.43 -12.07
N THR A 340 17.07 4.61 -12.68
CA THR A 340 17.01 5.89 -11.97
C THR A 340 15.69 6.02 -11.19
N GLU A 341 14.57 5.63 -11.80
CA GLU A 341 13.26 5.63 -11.14
C GLU A 341 13.23 4.72 -9.91
N TRP A 342 13.71 3.47 -10.02
CA TRP A 342 13.77 2.55 -8.89
C TRP A 342 14.72 3.03 -7.79
N ALA A 343 15.87 3.60 -8.14
CA ALA A 343 16.79 4.19 -7.18
C ALA A 343 16.15 5.35 -6.41
N LEU A 344 15.50 6.27 -7.11
CA LEU A 344 14.83 7.42 -6.50
C LEU A 344 13.66 7.00 -5.59
N LEU A 345 12.77 6.14 -6.08
CA LEU A 345 11.63 5.64 -5.30
C LEU A 345 12.09 4.85 -4.06
N THR A 346 13.24 4.17 -4.14
CA THR A 346 13.85 3.48 -2.99
C THR A 346 14.38 4.46 -1.95
N LEU A 347 15.10 5.51 -2.37
CA LEU A 347 15.64 6.52 -1.44
C LEU A 347 14.56 7.29 -0.68
N GLU A 348 13.36 7.38 -1.25
CA GLU A 348 12.22 8.05 -0.62
C GLU A 348 11.31 7.11 0.15
N LYS A 349 11.60 5.80 0.13
CA LYS A 349 10.76 4.77 0.72
C LYS A 349 9.29 4.87 0.25
N THR A 350 9.08 5.30 -0.99
CA THR A 350 7.75 5.50 -1.56
C THR A 350 6.93 4.20 -1.42
N THR A 351 5.79 4.24 -0.72
CA THR A 351 4.87 3.11 -0.54
C THR A 351 3.44 3.65 -0.31
N PRO A 352 2.36 2.94 -0.68
CA PRO A 352 1.02 3.38 -0.30
C PRO A 352 0.84 3.17 1.20
N ILE A 353 -0.07 3.93 1.81
CA ILE A 353 -0.32 3.78 3.25
C ILE A 353 -1.09 2.48 3.48
N ARG A 354 -0.52 1.60 4.31
CA ARG A 354 -1.23 0.40 4.76
C ARG A 354 -2.19 0.78 5.87
N VAL A 355 -3.49 0.80 5.57
CA VAL A 355 -4.54 0.94 6.59
C VAL A 355 -5.01 -0.45 7.01
N ILE A 356 -4.90 -0.76 8.30
CA ILE A 356 -5.43 -1.99 8.87
C ILE A 356 -6.94 -1.81 9.06
N ASP A 357 -7.74 -2.58 8.32
CA ASP A 357 -9.19 -2.60 8.49
C ASP A 357 -9.54 -3.33 9.79
N VAL A 358 -10.27 -2.66 10.67
CA VAL A 358 -10.66 -3.18 11.98
C VAL A 358 -12.17 -3.22 12.12
N SER A 359 -12.68 -4.30 12.71
CA SER A 359 -14.11 -4.41 12.97
C SER A 359 -14.52 -3.50 14.14
N LEU A 360 -15.43 -2.58 13.87
CA LEU A 360 -15.97 -1.62 14.84
C LEU A 360 -17.36 -2.07 15.31
N ASP A 361 -17.62 -1.94 16.61
CA ASP A 361 -18.95 -2.14 17.22
C ASP A 361 -19.31 -0.94 18.11
N VAL A 362 -20.24 -0.12 17.64
CA VAL A 362 -20.79 1.02 18.38
C VAL A 362 -21.95 0.54 19.24
N LYS A 363 -21.73 0.52 20.56
CA LYS A 363 -22.65 -0.04 21.57
C LYS A 363 -22.80 -1.55 21.46
N PRO A 364 -21.74 -2.30 21.85
CA PRO A 364 -21.82 -3.75 21.92
C PRO A 364 -23.06 -4.26 22.65
N SER A 365 -23.66 -5.32 22.10
CA SER A 365 -24.95 -5.92 22.52
C SER A 365 -26.21 -5.06 22.29
N SER A 366 -26.14 -4.05 21.42
CA SER A 366 -27.30 -3.28 20.97
C SER A 366 -27.50 -3.50 19.46
N CYS A 367 -28.75 -3.43 18.98
CA CYS A 367 -29.04 -3.22 17.56
C CYS A 367 -30.35 -2.44 17.40
N PRO A 368 -30.47 -1.43 16.52
CA PRO A 368 -29.46 -0.88 15.58
C PRO A 368 -28.72 0.32 16.20
N ASN A 369 -27.84 0.06 17.17
CA ASN A 369 -26.89 1.01 17.76
C ASN A 369 -27.43 2.45 17.92
N PRO A 370 -28.53 2.66 18.69
CA PRO A 370 -29.26 3.93 18.65
C PRO A 370 -28.51 5.03 19.41
N ILE A 371 -28.09 6.11 18.75
CA ILE A 371 -27.50 7.29 19.40
C ILE A 371 -28.59 8.34 19.62
N ASN A 372 -28.91 8.60 20.88
CA ASN A 372 -29.80 9.70 21.26
C ASN A 372 -28.99 11.00 21.40
N VAL A 373 -29.20 11.94 20.49
CA VAL A 373 -28.46 13.22 20.46
C VAL A 373 -28.74 14.11 21.68
N ASP A 374 -29.82 13.87 22.42
CA ASP A 374 -30.12 14.58 23.68
C ASP A 374 -29.47 13.93 24.91
N SER A 375 -28.81 12.76 24.75
CA SER A 375 -28.20 12.02 25.85
C SER A 375 -26.93 12.70 26.36
N LYS A 376 -26.84 12.91 27.67
CA LYS A 376 -25.62 13.40 28.36
C LYS A 376 -24.73 12.26 28.90
N GLY A 377 -24.97 11.05 28.41
CA GLY A 377 -24.30 9.83 28.85
C GLY A 377 -22.97 9.59 28.16
N ILE A 378 -22.54 8.34 28.27
CA ILE A 378 -21.37 7.78 27.62
C ILE A 378 -21.82 6.74 26.60
N ILE A 379 -21.14 6.68 25.46
CA ILE A 379 -21.32 5.64 24.44
C ILE A 379 -20.16 4.65 24.60
N PRO A 380 -20.44 3.37 24.88
CA PRO A 380 -19.45 2.31 24.76
C PRO A 380 -19.26 1.94 23.29
N ILE A 381 -18.02 1.73 22.88
CA ILE A 381 -17.62 1.36 21.52
C ILE A 381 -16.49 0.35 21.66
N ALA A 382 -16.40 -0.65 20.79
CA ALA A 382 -15.34 -1.65 20.79
C ALA A 382 -14.74 -1.80 19.39
N ILE A 383 -13.42 -2.00 19.33
CA ILE A 383 -12.75 -2.59 18.17
C ILE A 383 -12.55 -4.07 18.49
N ALA A 384 -13.09 -4.96 17.66
CA ALA A 384 -13.04 -6.39 17.90
C ALA A 384 -11.63 -6.95 17.65
N GLY A 385 -11.17 -7.82 18.54
CA GLY A 385 -10.01 -8.65 18.24
C GLY A 385 -10.39 -9.83 17.35
N SER A 386 -9.43 -10.39 16.62
CA SER A 386 -9.64 -11.58 15.79
C SER A 386 -8.50 -12.59 15.98
N GLU A 387 -8.58 -13.75 15.33
CA GLU A 387 -7.46 -14.69 15.28
C GLU A 387 -6.24 -14.08 14.56
N ASP A 388 -6.49 -13.09 13.70
CA ASP A 388 -5.50 -12.47 12.81
C ASP A 388 -5.13 -11.04 13.24
N PHE A 389 -5.69 -10.53 14.35
CA PHE A 389 -5.41 -9.17 14.81
C PHE A 389 -5.51 -9.03 16.34
N ASP A 390 -4.37 -8.75 16.97
CA ASP A 390 -4.27 -8.43 18.40
C ASP A 390 -4.48 -6.92 18.63
N VAL A 391 -5.65 -6.56 19.15
CA VAL A 391 -6.02 -5.17 19.49
C VAL A 391 -5.12 -4.50 20.53
N THR A 392 -4.25 -5.25 21.24
CA THR A 392 -3.27 -4.67 22.15
C THR A 392 -2.16 -3.91 21.43
N GLN A 393 -2.02 -4.13 20.11
CA GLN A 393 -1.12 -3.37 19.25
C GLN A 393 -1.67 -1.98 18.91
N ILE A 394 -2.95 -1.67 19.15
CA ILE A 394 -3.49 -0.32 18.94
C ILE A 394 -3.02 0.59 20.07
N ASP A 395 -2.48 1.78 19.75
CA ASP A 395 -2.33 2.86 20.74
C ASP A 395 -3.68 3.55 20.97
N PRO A 396 -4.40 3.30 22.08
CA PRO A 396 -5.74 3.83 22.27
C PRO A 396 -5.77 5.36 22.47
N ALA A 397 -4.61 5.99 22.68
CA ALA A 397 -4.50 7.45 22.80
C ALA A 397 -4.60 8.15 21.45
N THR A 398 -4.32 7.46 20.35
CA THR A 398 -4.43 7.97 18.98
C THR A 398 -5.83 7.79 18.39
N VAL A 399 -6.66 6.97 19.03
CA VAL A 399 -7.97 6.60 18.48
C VAL A 399 -8.94 7.78 18.49
N GLU A 400 -9.63 7.99 17.39
CA GLU A 400 -10.75 8.92 17.26
C GLU A 400 -11.95 8.25 16.61
N ILE A 401 -13.16 8.71 16.96
CA ILE A 401 -14.40 8.27 16.28
C ILE A 401 -15.24 9.45 15.82
N GLY A 402 -15.76 9.38 14.60
CA GLY A 402 -16.46 10.49 13.95
C GLY A 402 -17.19 10.12 12.66
N ILE A 403 -17.39 11.14 11.82
CA ILE A 403 -17.86 11.02 10.44
C ILE A 403 -16.76 11.58 9.53
N MET A 404 -16.52 10.94 8.38
CA MET A 404 -15.63 11.44 7.34
C MET A 404 -16.29 12.62 6.60
N ASP A 405 -15.54 13.70 6.37
CA ASP A 405 -16.00 14.79 5.53
C ASP A 405 -15.80 14.53 4.03
N GLU A 406 -16.18 15.49 3.19
CA GLU A 406 -16.08 15.40 1.73
C GLU A 406 -14.62 15.33 1.23
N ASP A 407 -13.67 15.75 2.06
CA ASP A 407 -12.24 15.75 1.76
C ASP A 407 -11.52 14.52 2.38
N GLY A 408 -12.28 13.57 2.93
CA GLY A 408 -11.76 12.34 3.54
C GLY A 408 -11.19 12.49 4.95
N ASN A 409 -11.36 13.66 5.60
CA ASN A 409 -10.87 13.88 6.96
C ASN A 409 -11.89 13.42 8.00
N LEU A 410 -11.41 12.81 9.09
CA LEU A 410 -12.28 12.43 10.20
C LEU A 410 -12.65 13.65 11.05
N ILE A 411 -13.94 13.95 11.14
CA ILE A 411 -14.48 14.91 12.12
C ILE A 411 -14.83 14.13 13.40
N GLY A 412 -13.81 13.86 14.21
CA GLY A 412 -13.87 12.89 15.31
C GLY A 412 -13.67 13.45 16.72
N VAL A 413 -13.77 12.54 17.69
CA VAL A 413 -13.44 12.79 19.11
C VAL A 413 -12.68 11.61 19.68
N SER A 414 -11.76 11.87 20.60
CA SER A 414 -10.94 10.84 21.25
C SER A 414 -11.66 10.15 22.44
N PRO A 415 -11.27 8.93 22.84
CA PRO A 415 -11.89 8.21 23.95
C PRO A 415 -11.56 8.85 25.31
N LEU A 416 -12.49 8.77 26.26
CA LEU A 416 -12.26 9.25 27.64
C LEU A 416 -11.46 8.26 28.49
N ARG A 417 -11.60 6.97 28.16
CA ARG A 417 -11.03 5.81 28.85
C ARG A 417 -11.22 4.59 27.97
N TRP A 418 -10.34 3.62 28.16
CA TRP A 418 -10.35 2.35 27.46
C TRP A 418 -10.02 1.19 28.43
N SER A 419 -10.34 -0.02 27.99
CA SER A 419 -10.09 -1.29 28.67
C SER A 419 -10.07 -2.43 27.65
N TYR A 420 -9.40 -3.52 27.98
CA TYR A 420 -9.38 -4.73 27.16
C TYR A 420 -10.35 -5.75 27.74
N GLU A 421 -11.45 -6.00 27.03
CA GLU A 421 -12.56 -6.85 27.48
C GLU A 421 -13.19 -7.53 26.26
N ASP A 422 -13.56 -8.80 26.38
CA ASP A 422 -14.33 -9.55 25.38
C ASP A 422 -15.81 -9.12 25.46
N VAL A 423 -16.27 -8.31 24.50
CA VAL A 423 -17.61 -7.69 24.47
C VAL A 423 -18.31 -7.82 23.12
N THR A 424 -17.58 -8.11 22.05
CA THR A 424 -18.07 -8.21 20.67
C THR A 424 -17.33 -9.33 19.91
N CYS A 425 -17.47 -9.37 18.59
CA CYS A 425 -16.73 -10.27 17.70
C CYS A 425 -16.54 -9.59 16.33
N PRO A 426 -15.54 -10.00 15.52
CA PRO A 426 -15.34 -9.45 14.20
C PRO A 426 -16.57 -9.56 13.30
N TYR A 427 -16.92 -8.42 12.72
CA TYR A 427 -18.03 -8.27 11.82
C TYR A 427 -17.80 -7.06 10.90
N PHE A 428 -17.91 -7.32 9.59
CA PHE A 428 -17.81 -6.31 8.55
C PHE A 428 -19.16 -6.31 7.80
N PRO A 429 -20.00 -5.26 7.96
CA PRO A 429 -21.33 -5.24 7.37
C PRO A 429 -21.25 -5.23 5.84
N ALA A 430 -22.03 -6.10 5.20
CA ALA A 430 -22.27 -6.04 3.76
C ALA A 430 -23.31 -4.96 3.43
N ASP A 431 -23.39 -4.56 2.15
CA ASP A 431 -24.46 -3.69 1.66
C ASP A 431 -25.84 -4.29 2.00
N ASP A 432 -26.76 -3.44 2.48
CA ASP A 432 -28.10 -3.76 2.99
C ASP A 432 -28.19 -4.47 4.36
N ASP A 433 -27.08 -4.60 5.12
CA ASP A 433 -27.16 -5.17 6.46
C ASP A 433 -27.95 -4.25 7.43
N PRO A 434 -28.84 -4.80 8.29
CA PRO A 434 -29.62 -4.04 9.28
C PRO A 434 -28.84 -3.23 10.34
N CYS A 435 -27.53 -3.07 10.22
CA CYS A 435 -26.67 -2.41 11.20
C CYS A 435 -26.70 -3.18 12.53
N CYS A 436 -26.52 -4.50 12.46
CA CYS A 436 -26.59 -5.40 13.60
C CYS A 436 -25.37 -6.33 13.67
N ILE A 437 -24.62 -6.22 14.76
CA ILE A 437 -23.82 -7.34 15.27
C ILE A 437 -24.74 -8.13 16.21
N GLU A 438 -25.34 -9.23 15.72
CA GLU A 438 -26.18 -10.10 16.56
C GLU A 438 -25.36 -11.01 17.48
N ASN A 439 -24.09 -11.22 17.17
CA ASN A 439 -23.21 -12.12 17.91
C ASN A 439 -22.61 -11.45 19.15
N GLN A 440 -22.37 -12.30 20.13
CA GLN A 440 -21.96 -12.02 21.50
C GLN A 440 -20.44 -12.28 21.62
N PRO A 441 -19.83 -11.94 22.78
CA PRO A 441 -18.39 -12.10 23.01
C PRO A 441 -17.86 -13.47 22.53
N ASP A 442 -16.82 -13.47 21.71
CA ASP A 442 -16.29 -14.68 21.05
C ASP A 442 -15.11 -15.33 21.80
N GLY A 443 -14.67 -14.71 22.90
CA GLY A 443 -13.55 -15.18 23.70
C GLY A 443 -12.21 -14.57 23.28
N ILE A 444 -12.18 -13.70 22.28
CA ILE A 444 -11.02 -12.90 21.87
C ILE A 444 -11.11 -11.54 22.58
N THR A 445 -9.95 -10.94 22.85
CA THR A 445 -9.90 -9.68 23.59
C THR A 445 -10.22 -8.51 22.65
N ASP A 446 -11.15 -7.63 23.05
CA ASP A 446 -11.47 -6.41 22.29
C ASP A 446 -10.91 -5.16 22.96
N LEU A 447 -10.64 -4.12 22.16
CA LEU A 447 -10.33 -2.79 22.66
C LEU A 447 -11.65 -2.04 22.90
N THR A 448 -12.06 -1.96 24.17
CA THR A 448 -13.29 -1.27 24.56
C THR A 448 -13.01 0.16 25.00
N MET A 449 -13.78 1.10 24.46
CA MET A 449 -13.60 2.53 24.64
C MET A 449 -14.91 3.21 25.05
N LYS A 450 -14.79 4.37 25.69
CA LYS A 450 -15.92 5.13 26.24
C LYS A 450 -15.86 6.58 25.78
N PHE A 451 -16.86 7.03 25.02
CA PHE A 451 -16.95 8.37 24.45
C PHE A 451 -18.06 9.20 25.09
N LYS A 452 -17.86 10.51 25.20
CA LYS A 452 -18.91 11.44 25.68
C LYS A 452 -19.91 11.66 24.56
N THR A 453 -21.19 11.30 24.77
CA THR A 453 -22.21 11.43 23.72
C THR A 453 -22.31 12.86 23.19
N GLN A 454 -22.30 13.87 24.06
CA GLN A 454 -22.50 15.27 23.64
C GLN A 454 -21.28 15.84 22.90
N GLU A 455 -20.09 15.28 23.11
CA GLU A 455 -18.87 15.70 22.43
C GLU A 455 -18.89 15.16 21.01
N LEU A 456 -19.10 13.85 20.85
CA LEU A 456 -19.27 13.23 19.53
C LEU A 456 -20.42 13.88 18.73
N VAL A 457 -21.58 14.09 19.36
CA VAL A 457 -22.73 14.72 18.71
C VAL A 457 -22.37 16.13 18.22
N GLY A 458 -21.76 16.96 19.08
CA GLY A 458 -21.46 18.34 18.74
C GLY A 458 -20.32 18.49 17.73
N THR A 459 -19.30 17.63 17.78
CA THR A 459 -18.16 17.69 16.86
C THR A 459 -18.53 17.13 15.49
N ALA A 460 -19.10 15.92 15.42
CA ALA A 460 -19.50 15.29 14.16
C ALA A 460 -20.86 15.78 13.63
N GLY A 461 -21.50 16.74 14.31
CA GLY A 461 -22.77 17.33 13.87
C GLY A 461 -23.94 16.33 13.79
N LEU A 462 -23.95 15.30 14.63
CA LEU A 462 -24.92 14.20 14.56
C LEU A 462 -26.38 14.65 14.69
N GLU A 463 -26.65 15.80 15.30
CA GLU A 463 -27.99 16.37 15.39
C GLU A 463 -28.68 16.62 14.04
N ASN A 464 -27.89 16.79 12.97
CA ASN A 464 -28.36 17.04 11.61
C ASN A 464 -28.94 15.77 10.95
N TYR A 465 -28.62 14.60 11.49
CA TYR A 465 -29.00 13.30 10.96
C TYR A 465 -30.13 12.63 11.75
N ALA A 466 -30.84 13.37 12.60
CA ALA A 466 -31.90 12.80 13.44
C ALA A 466 -32.98 12.06 12.62
N GLY A 467 -33.18 10.78 12.94
CA GLY A 467 -34.11 9.88 12.25
C GLY A 467 -33.48 9.08 11.11
N GLN A 468 -32.22 9.35 10.79
CA GLN A 468 -31.44 8.66 9.76
C GLN A 468 -30.52 7.60 10.39
N THR A 469 -29.97 6.80 9.50
CA THR A 469 -28.94 5.79 9.76
C THR A 469 -27.68 6.23 9.00
N LEU A 470 -26.51 6.13 9.61
CA LEU A 470 -25.23 6.51 9.00
C LEU A 470 -24.08 5.71 9.62
N ASN A 471 -22.93 5.67 8.95
CA ASN A 471 -21.72 5.02 9.48
C ASN A 471 -20.92 6.00 10.33
N LEU A 472 -20.52 5.55 11.53
CA LEU A 472 -19.41 6.15 12.24
C LEU A 472 -18.13 5.43 11.86
N THR A 473 -17.07 6.22 11.70
CA THR A 473 -15.73 5.73 11.40
C THR A 473 -14.86 5.89 12.64
N VAL A 474 -14.09 4.85 12.95
CA VAL A 474 -12.97 4.91 13.88
C VAL A 474 -11.67 4.99 13.09
N THR A 475 -10.74 5.81 13.55
CA THR A 475 -9.34 5.81 13.09
C THR A 475 -8.40 5.79 14.29
N GLY A 476 -7.13 5.47 14.06
CA GLY A 476 -6.08 5.45 15.07
C GLY A 476 -4.78 4.91 14.48
N MET A 477 -3.80 4.68 15.34
CA MET A 477 -2.51 4.09 14.99
C MET A 477 -2.22 2.87 15.86
N THR A 478 -1.50 1.91 15.32
CA THR A 478 -0.81 0.89 16.12
C THR A 478 0.41 1.48 16.82
N VAL A 479 0.99 0.72 17.75
CA VAL A 479 2.25 1.06 18.43
C VAL A 479 3.44 1.12 17.47
N ASP A 480 3.32 0.48 16.31
CA ASP A 480 4.31 0.47 15.23
C ASP A 480 3.92 1.46 14.09
N ASP A 481 3.12 2.47 14.43
CA ASP A 481 2.73 3.57 13.53
C ASP A 481 2.00 3.13 12.24
N LEU A 482 1.29 2.01 12.25
CA LEU A 482 0.36 1.62 11.17
C LEU A 482 -1.04 2.20 11.45
N PRO A 483 -1.67 2.91 10.49
CA PRO A 483 -3.01 3.42 10.67
C PRO A 483 -4.05 2.28 10.71
N ILE A 484 -5.07 2.45 11.54
CA ILE A 484 -6.25 1.59 11.58
C ILE A 484 -7.48 2.38 11.13
N MET A 485 -8.43 1.70 10.48
CA MET A 485 -9.75 2.27 10.18
C MET A 485 -10.82 1.20 10.35
N GLY A 486 -11.99 1.59 10.88
CA GLY A 486 -13.14 0.69 10.95
C GLY A 486 -14.44 1.47 10.91
N GLN A 487 -15.53 0.82 10.49
CA GLN A 487 -16.84 1.45 10.42
C GLN A 487 -17.93 0.61 11.07
N ASP A 488 -18.89 1.29 11.70
CA ASP A 488 -20.12 0.68 12.17
C ASP A 488 -21.29 1.63 11.98
N CYS A 489 -22.45 1.05 11.72
CA CYS A 489 -23.66 1.75 11.40
C CYS A 489 -24.47 2.09 12.66
N VAL A 490 -24.92 3.35 12.76
CA VAL A 490 -25.67 3.87 13.91
C VAL A 490 -27.00 4.49 13.51
N ARG A 491 -28.02 4.35 14.38
CA ARG A 491 -29.30 5.03 14.21
C ARG A 491 -29.39 6.28 15.06
N ILE A 492 -29.44 7.44 14.42
CA ILE A 492 -29.52 8.73 15.12
C ILE A 492 -30.97 9.04 15.51
N GLN A 493 -31.20 9.38 16.78
CA GLN A 493 -32.53 9.62 17.33
C GLN A 493 -32.57 10.86 18.24
N LYS A 494 -33.74 11.48 18.32
CA LYS A 494 -34.07 12.50 19.34
C LYS A 494 -34.96 11.90 20.42
N ALA A 495 -34.89 12.43 21.63
CA ALA A 495 -35.75 11.98 22.71
C ALA A 495 -37.24 12.18 22.35
N ILE A 496 -38.03 11.11 22.43
CA ILE A 496 -39.49 11.21 22.32
C ILE A 496 -39.97 11.99 23.53
N LYS A 497 -40.43 13.24 23.34
CA LYS A 497 -41.14 13.98 24.37
C LYS A 497 -42.37 13.16 24.75
N LYS A 498 -42.37 12.54 25.94
CA LYS A 498 -43.58 11.95 26.52
C LYS A 498 -44.63 13.04 26.57
N GLY A 499 -45.63 12.94 25.69
CA GLY A 499 -46.81 13.80 25.74
C GLY A 499 -47.41 13.69 27.13
N ASN A 500 -47.51 14.83 27.83
CA ASN A 500 -48.29 14.90 29.05
C ASN A 500 -49.73 14.61 28.68
N ASN A 501 -50.16 13.35 28.84
CA ASN A 501 -51.57 13.02 28.98
C ASN A 501 -52.04 13.68 30.27
N LYS A 502 -52.64 14.86 30.15
CA LYS A 502 -53.52 15.46 31.16
C LYS A 502 -54.86 15.74 30.54
#